data_AF-A0A6J2PG40-F1
#
_entry.id   AF-A0A6J2PG40-F1
#
_cell.length_a   1.000
_cell.length_b   1.000
_cell.length_c   1.000
_cell.angle_alpha   90.00
_cell.angle_beta   90.00
_cell.angle_gamma   90.00
#
_symmetry.space_group_name_H-M   'P 1'
#
loop_
_entity.id
_entity.type
_entity.pdbx_description
1 polymer ?
#
loop_
_entity_poly.entity_id
_entity_poly.type
_entity_poly.pdbx_seq_one_letter_code
_entity_poly.pdbx_strand_id
1 'polypeptide(L)'
;MPHTMDTQYAKEAAQLLSEIKYKESMKKEMSSSLYCTLPDTAECSFAREMSDMQSENKYKEDGKRNLPQSFYSQLPETADTQFAKTVSELQSEMKYREAGKKAVTSSLYSTLPETLETQHAKEASQLQSQ
;
A
#
# COMPACT_ATOMS: atom_id res chain seq x y z
N MET A 1 -21.58 -13.58 -30.41
CA MET A 1 -22.05 -13.40 -29.01
C MET A 1 -20.99 -12.61 -28.28
N PRO A 2 -21.26 -11.38 -27.82
CA PRO A 2 -20.23 -10.52 -27.24
C PRO A 2 -19.89 -10.97 -25.81
N HIS A 3 -18.59 -11.11 -25.52
CA HIS A 3 -18.10 -11.32 -24.16
C HIS A 3 -18.28 -10.02 -23.37
N THR A 4 -19.05 -10.07 -22.28
CA THR A 4 -19.21 -8.96 -21.34
C THR A 4 -18.03 -8.97 -20.36
N MET A 5 -17.60 -7.81 -19.87
CA MET A 5 -16.51 -7.71 -18.89
C MET A 5 -16.76 -8.62 -17.66
N ASP A 6 -18.03 -8.80 -17.30
CA ASP A 6 -18.46 -9.67 -16.21
C ASP A 6 -18.18 -11.15 -16.49
N THR A 7 -18.28 -11.61 -17.75
CA THR A 7 -17.96 -13.00 -18.10
C THR A 7 -16.46 -13.27 -18.05
N GLN A 8 -15.63 -12.28 -18.38
CA GLN A 8 -14.17 -12.37 -18.25
C GLN A 8 -13.76 -12.42 -16.77
N TYR A 9 -14.31 -11.53 -15.95
CA TYR A 9 -14.05 -11.50 -14.51
C TYR A 9 -14.48 -12.80 -13.81
N ALA A 10 -15.66 -13.33 -14.15
CA ALA A 10 -16.15 -14.60 -13.62
C ALA A 10 -15.24 -15.79 -13.98
N LYS A 11 -14.67 -15.78 -15.20
CA LYS A 11 -13.73 -16.82 -15.65
C LYS A 11 -12.40 -16.75 -14.90
N GLU A 12 -11.85 -15.55 -14.71
CA GLU A 12 -10.62 -15.33 -13.97
C GLU A 12 -10.79 -15.71 -12.48
N ALA A 13 -11.91 -15.31 -11.87
CA ALA A 13 -12.24 -15.71 -10.51
C ALA A 13 -12.37 -17.24 -10.37
N ALA A 14 -12.99 -17.92 -11.33
CA ALA A 14 -13.11 -19.38 -11.33
C ALA A 14 -11.74 -20.08 -11.50
N GLN A 15 -10.86 -19.54 -12.34
CA GLN A 15 -9.50 -20.07 -12.51
C GLN A 15 -8.68 -19.92 -11.22
N LEU A 16 -8.75 -18.74 -10.58
CA LEU A 16 -8.08 -18.48 -9.31
C LEU A 16 -8.57 -19.42 -8.21
N LEU A 17 -9.90 -19.62 -8.12
CA LEU A 17 -10.50 -20.56 -7.16
C LEU A 17 -10.04 -21.99 -7.41
N SER A 18 -9.94 -22.41 -8.66
CA SER A 18 -9.44 -23.73 -9.04
C SER A 18 -7.97 -23.91 -8.61
N GLU A 19 -7.12 -22.91 -8.86
CA GLU A 19 -5.71 -22.95 -8.47
C GLU A 19 -5.54 -23.00 -6.95
N ILE A 20 -6.31 -22.20 -6.21
CA ILE A 20 -6.32 -22.24 -4.74
C ILE A 20 -6.71 -23.63 -4.25
N LYS A 21 -7.81 -24.18 -4.77
CA LYS A 21 -8.30 -25.51 -4.40
C LYS A 21 -7.30 -26.61 -4.75
N TYR A 22 -6.62 -26.51 -5.89
CA TYR A 22 -5.57 -27.45 -6.28
C TYR A 22 -4.38 -27.40 -5.31
N LYS A 23 -3.86 -26.20 -5.01
CA LYS A 23 -2.77 -26.02 -4.05
C LYS A 23 -3.15 -26.50 -2.64
N GLU A 24 -4.38 -26.25 -2.21
CA GLU A 24 -4.90 -26.72 -0.91
C GLU A 24 -4.98 -28.25 -0.87
N SER A 25 -5.51 -28.87 -1.92
CA SER A 25 -5.60 -30.33 -2.03
C SER A 25 -4.22 -30.97 -2.00
N MET A 26 -3.25 -30.39 -2.72
CA MET A 26 -1.85 -30.85 -2.72
C MET A 26 -1.20 -30.74 -1.34
N LYS A 27 -1.41 -29.63 -0.63
CA LYS A 27 -0.90 -29.46 0.74
C LYS A 27 -1.52 -30.47 1.71
N LYS A 28 -2.83 -30.71 1.58
CA LYS A 28 -3.56 -31.69 2.38
C LYS A 28 -3.04 -33.10 2.13
N GLU A 29 -2.81 -33.47 0.88
CA GLU A 29 -2.24 -34.76 0.49
C GLU A 29 -0.81 -34.92 1.03
N MET A 30 0.04 -33.89 0.89
CA MET A 30 1.39 -33.89 1.46
C MET A 30 1.37 -34.06 2.99
N SER A 31 0.45 -33.36 3.67
CA SER A 31 0.28 -33.47 5.13
C SER A 31 -0.36 -34.79 5.59
N SER A 32 -1.01 -35.53 4.69
CA SER A 32 -1.63 -36.82 4.97
C SER A 32 -0.64 -37.99 4.94
N SER A 33 0.56 -37.76 4.41
CA SER A 33 1.64 -38.75 4.44
C SER A 33 2.02 -39.05 5.88
N LEU A 34 2.15 -40.35 6.21
CA LEU A 34 2.63 -40.82 7.52
C LEU A 34 4.00 -40.22 7.90
N TYR A 35 4.77 -39.76 6.93
CA TYR A 35 6.05 -39.07 7.17
C TYR A 35 5.86 -37.65 7.73
N CYS A 36 4.78 -36.94 7.36
CA CYS A 36 4.49 -35.59 7.85
C CYS A 36 3.95 -35.55 9.28
N THR A 37 3.44 -36.67 9.80
CA THR A 37 2.96 -36.78 11.19
C THR A 37 4.07 -37.18 12.16
N LEU A 38 5.23 -37.59 11.65
CA LEU A 38 6.40 -37.84 12.49
C LEU A 38 6.93 -36.52 13.04
N PRO A 39 7.41 -36.49 14.30
CA PRO A 39 8.14 -35.35 14.82
C PRO A 39 9.32 -35.04 13.90
N ASP A 40 9.53 -33.76 13.59
CA ASP A 40 10.70 -33.31 12.84
C ASP A 40 11.97 -33.87 13.50
N THR A 41 12.81 -34.54 12.71
CA THR A 41 14.11 -35.02 13.19
C THR A 41 15.03 -33.82 13.45
N ALA A 42 16.06 -34.03 14.28
CA ALA A 42 17.05 -32.99 14.56
C ALA A 42 17.71 -32.46 13.27
N GLU A 43 18.01 -33.34 12.29
CA GLU A 43 18.47 -32.93 10.97
C GLU A 43 17.47 -32.04 10.22
N CYS A 44 16.17 -32.35 10.25
CA CYS A 44 15.15 -31.54 9.57
C CYS A 44 15.04 -30.14 10.18
N SER A 45 15.09 -30.03 11.52
CA SER A 45 15.11 -28.72 12.19
C SER A 45 16.36 -27.92 11.83
N PHE A 46 17.53 -28.57 11.82
CA PHE A 46 18.80 -27.93 11.49
C PHE A 46 18.85 -27.47 10.03
N ALA A 47 18.37 -28.29 9.09
CA ALA A 47 18.28 -27.94 7.68
C ALA A 47 17.34 -26.75 7.44
N ARG A 48 16.22 -26.68 8.17
CA ARG A 48 15.28 -25.56 8.12
C ARG A 48 15.92 -24.28 8.66
N GLU A 49 16.57 -24.34 9.82
CA GLU A 49 17.26 -23.20 10.42
C GLU A 49 18.40 -22.69 9.52
N MET A 50 19.18 -23.60 8.94
CA MET A 50 20.24 -23.27 7.99
C MET A 50 19.68 -22.63 6.71
N SER A 51 18.54 -23.10 6.20
CA SER A 51 17.87 -22.52 5.03
C SER A 51 17.28 -21.14 5.34
N ASP A 52 16.70 -20.98 6.53
CA ASP A 52 16.19 -19.72 7.03
C ASP A 52 17.32 -18.68 7.18
N MET A 53 18.48 -19.09 7.69
CA MET A 53 19.65 -18.23 7.85
C MET A 53 20.25 -17.82 6.50
N GLN A 54 20.24 -18.74 5.52
CA GLN A 54 20.71 -18.46 4.15
C GLN A 54 19.69 -17.68 3.31
N SER A 55 18.44 -17.57 3.76
CA SER A 55 17.41 -16.81 3.05
C SER A 55 17.76 -15.32 3.04
N GLU A 56 18.10 -14.81 1.86
CA GLU A 56 18.43 -13.39 1.62
C GLU A 56 17.32 -12.44 2.11
N ASN A 57 16.06 -12.92 2.10
CA ASN A 57 14.93 -12.15 2.61
C ASN A 57 15.01 -11.93 4.13
N LYS A 58 15.41 -12.95 4.90
CA LYS A 58 15.55 -12.86 6.36
C LYS A 58 16.78 -12.03 6.73
N TYR A 59 17.87 -12.18 5.97
CA TYR A 59 19.06 -11.32 6.08
C TYR A 59 18.74 -9.84 5.84
N LYS A 60 17.99 -9.51 4.77
CA LYS A 60 17.57 -8.13 4.49
C LYS A 60 16.60 -7.58 5.54
N GLU A 61 15.71 -8.42 6.05
CA GLU A 61 14.76 -8.03 7.10
C GLU A 61 15.50 -7.74 8.41
N ASP A 62 16.46 -8.58 8.80
CA ASP A 62 17.33 -8.32 9.95
C ASP A 62 18.22 -7.11 9.74
N GLY A 63 18.73 -6.87 8.53
CA GLY A 63 19.47 -5.63 8.22
C GLY A 63 18.61 -4.36 8.36
N LYS A 64 17.30 -4.44 8.13
CA LYS A 64 16.36 -3.32 8.33
C LYS A 64 15.94 -3.18 9.80
N ARG A 65 15.73 -4.30 10.50
CA ARG A 65 15.41 -4.32 11.95
C ARG A 65 16.59 -3.87 12.82
N ASN A 66 17.79 -4.29 12.44
CA ASN A 66 19.05 -3.95 13.10
C ASN A 66 19.75 -2.76 12.43
N LEU A 67 19.06 -2.03 11.53
CA LEU A 67 19.55 -0.71 11.17
C LEU A 67 19.54 0.06 12.49
N PRO A 68 20.72 0.47 13.02
CA PRO A 68 20.75 1.14 14.29
C PRO A 68 19.83 2.34 14.13
N GLN A 69 18.77 2.40 14.93
CA GLN A 69 18.04 3.63 15.15
C GLN A 69 19.15 4.61 15.54
N SER A 70 19.54 5.48 14.60
CA SER A 70 20.70 6.33 14.75
C SER A 70 20.59 6.99 16.12
N PHE A 71 21.66 7.05 16.92
CA PHE A 71 21.59 7.60 18.28
C PHE A 71 20.85 8.96 18.31
N TYR A 72 20.99 9.73 17.24
CA TYR A 72 20.29 10.99 17.00
C TYR A 72 18.75 10.88 16.87
N SER A 73 18.22 9.76 16.37
CA SER A 73 16.78 9.50 16.25
C SER A 73 16.08 9.18 17.59
N GLN A 74 16.86 8.87 18.63
CA GLN A 74 16.35 8.68 19.99
C GLN A 74 16.40 9.97 20.81
N LEU A 75 17.06 11.02 20.30
CA LEU A 75 17.13 12.31 20.97
C LEU A 75 15.77 12.99 20.91
N PRO A 76 15.35 13.67 22.01
CA PRO A 76 14.18 14.52 21.98
C PRO A 76 14.29 15.56 20.86
N GLU A 77 13.17 15.78 20.16
CA GLU A 77 13.09 16.78 19.10
C GLU A 77 13.41 18.17 19.71
N THR A 78 14.42 18.84 19.16
CA THR A 78 14.83 20.18 19.60
C THR A 78 13.87 21.23 19.06
N ALA A 79 13.88 22.42 19.67
CA ALA A 79 13.08 23.56 19.21
C ALA A 79 13.36 23.89 17.72
N ASP A 80 14.62 23.78 17.30
CA ASP A 80 15.02 24.02 15.90
C ASP A 80 14.45 22.98 14.95
N THR A 81 14.44 21.70 15.33
CA THR A 81 13.84 20.64 14.49
C THR A 81 12.32 20.79 14.38
N GLN A 82 11.64 21.16 15.47
CA GLN A 82 10.20 21.45 15.42
C GLN A 82 9.91 22.67 14.55
N PHE A 83 10.70 23.73 14.67
CA PHE A 83 10.57 24.91 13.84
C PHE A 83 10.80 24.57 12.36
N ALA A 84 11.87 23.86 12.03
CA ALA A 84 12.16 23.46 10.65
C ALA A 84 11.03 22.60 10.06
N LYS A 85 10.45 21.70 10.84
CA LYS A 85 9.32 20.87 10.43
C LYS A 85 8.06 21.70 10.15
N THR A 86 7.64 22.53 11.10
CA THR A 86 6.46 23.40 10.95
C THR A 86 6.60 24.36 9.77
N VAL A 87 7.79 24.95 9.58
CA VAL A 87 8.08 25.80 8.42
C VAL A 87 8.00 25.01 7.12
N SER A 88 8.54 23.80 7.08
CA SER A 88 8.49 22.94 5.89
C SER A 88 7.06 22.55 5.51
N GLU A 89 6.24 22.18 6.51
CA GLU A 89 4.83 21.88 6.32
C GLU A 89 4.07 23.09 5.77
N LEU A 90 4.25 24.26 6.39
CA LEU A 90 3.63 25.50 5.94
C LEU A 90 4.06 25.89 4.52
N GLN A 91 5.35 25.75 4.20
CA GLN A 91 5.87 26.00 2.85
C GLN A 91 5.26 25.06 1.82
N SER A 92 5.12 23.79 2.15
CA SER A 92 4.48 22.79 1.29
C SER A 92 3.02 23.15 1.02
N GLU A 93 2.26 23.49 2.07
CA GLU A 93 0.86 23.88 1.95
C GLU A 93 0.71 25.15 1.09
N MET A 94 1.54 26.17 1.31
CA MET A 94 1.54 27.38 0.49
C MET A 94 1.80 27.04 -0.99
N LYS A 95 2.80 26.21 -1.28
CA LYS A 95 3.11 25.78 -2.64
C LYS A 95 1.96 24.99 -3.27
N TYR A 96 1.32 24.08 -2.52
CA TYR A 96 0.18 23.32 -3.00
C TYR A 96 -1.01 24.24 -3.35
N ARG A 97 -1.34 25.17 -2.45
CA ARG A 97 -2.42 26.15 -2.68
C ARG A 97 -2.11 27.08 -3.86
N GLU A 98 -0.86 27.52 -3.99
CA GLU A 98 -0.42 28.34 -5.11
C GLU A 98 -0.50 27.57 -6.44
N ALA A 99 -0.02 26.33 -6.47
CA ALA A 99 -0.12 25.46 -7.64
C ALA A 99 -1.57 25.21 -8.04
N GLY A 100 -2.47 24.97 -7.08
CA GLY A 100 -3.90 24.84 -7.32
C GLY A 100 -4.52 26.11 -7.92
N LYS A 101 -4.21 27.29 -7.36
CA LYS A 101 -4.66 28.57 -7.92
C LYS A 101 -4.14 28.79 -9.34
N LYS A 102 -2.85 28.51 -9.58
CA LYS A 102 -2.24 28.61 -10.91
C LYS A 102 -2.92 27.69 -11.90
N ALA A 103 -3.18 26.44 -11.53
CA ALA A 103 -3.88 25.46 -12.36
C ALA A 103 -5.28 25.94 -12.76
N VAL A 104 -6.03 26.51 -11.80
CA VAL A 104 -7.34 27.13 -12.07
C VAL A 104 -7.19 28.31 -13.05
N THR A 105 -6.26 29.23 -12.81
CA THR A 105 -6.07 30.40 -13.69
C THR A 105 -5.53 30.04 -15.08
N SER A 106 -4.77 28.96 -15.21
CA SER A 106 -4.25 28.48 -16.49
C SER A 106 -5.27 27.70 -17.30
N SER A 107 -6.35 27.24 -16.66
CA SER A 107 -7.39 26.45 -17.30
C SER A 107 -8.27 27.35 -18.16
N LEU A 108 -8.47 26.99 -19.43
CA LEU A 108 -9.39 27.68 -20.34
C LEU A 108 -10.82 27.73 -19.78
N TYR A 109 -11.20 26.73 -18.97
CA TYR A 109 -12.50 26.69 -18.30
C TYR A 109 -12.73 27.87 -17.34
N SER A 110 -11.67 28.43 -16.72
CA SER A 110 -11.82 29.58 -15.80
C SER A 110 -12.23 30.87 -16.52
N THR A 111 -12.10 30.93 -17.85
CA THR A 111 -12.47 32.11 -18.65
C THR A 111 -13.86 32.01 -19.29
N LEU A 112 -14.50 30.85 -19.20
CA LEU A 112 -15.84 30.63 -19.75
C LEU A 112 -16.91 31.30 -18.87
N PRO A 113 -17.99 31.82 -19.45
CA PRO A 113 -19.13 32.33 -18.69
C PRO A 113 -19.72 31.23 -17.78
N GLU A 114 -20.10 31.62 -16.56
CA GLU A 114 -20.76 30.72 -15.60
C GLU A 114 -22.11 30.27 -16.21
N THR A 115 -22.33 28.96 -16.29
CA THR A 115 -23.58 28.36 -16.77
C THR A 115 -24.53 28.12 -15.59
N LEU A 116 -25.84 27.95 -15.87
CA LEU A 116 -26.83 27.63 -14.83
C LEU A 116 -26.43 26.38 -14.02
N GLU A 117 -25.87 25.35 -14.66
CA GLU A 117 -25.39 24.15 -13.98
C GLU A 117 -24.24 24.44 -13.00
N THR A 118 -23.27 25.27 -13.40
CA THR A 118 -22.18 25.67 -12.51
C THR A 118 -22.67 26.51 -11.32
N GLN A 119 -23.67 27.36 -11.54
CA GLN A 119 -24.30 28.13 -10.46
C GLN A 119 -25.02 27.21 -9.46
N HIS A 120 -25.82 26.26 -9.96
CA HIS A 120 -26.52 25.30 -9.11
C HIS A 120 -25.55 24.42 -8.32
N ALA A 121 -24.46 23.96 -8.94
CA ALA A 121 -23.44 23.16 -8.25
C ALA A 121 -22.74 23.95 -7.12
N LYS A 122 -22.51 25.25 -7.33
CA LYS A 122 -21.92 26.17 -6.34
C LYS A 122 -22.85 26.40 -5.16
N GLU A 123 -24.13 26.65 -5.41
CA GLU A 123 -25.15 26.81 -4.37
C GLU A 123 -25.31 25.51 -3.55
N ALA A 124 -25.36 24.35 -4.21
CA ALA A 124 -25.41 23.06 -3.52
C ALA A 124 -24.18 22.80 -2.65
N SER A 125 -22.98 23.15 -3.13
CA SER A 125 -21.73 23.02 -2.36
C SER A 125 -21.70 23.93 -1.13
N GLN A 126 -22.25 25.15 -1.24
CA GLN A 126 -22.37 26.08 -0.11
C GLN A 126 -23.33 25.57 0.97
N LEU A 127 -24.45 24.98 0.57
CA LEU A 127 -25.41 24.38 1.50
C LEU A 127 -24.85 23.14 2.20
N GLN A 128 -24.00 22.36 1.53
CA GLN A 128 -23.32 21.21 2.14
C GLN A 128 -22.19 21.57 3.09
N SER A 129 -21.67 22.81 3.02
CA SER A 129 -20.58 23.27 3.87
C SER A 129 -21.06 23.96 5.16
N GLN A 130 -22.37 24.02 5.40
CA GLN A 130 -23.00 24.48 6.64
C GLN A 130 -23.22 23.31 7.61
#